data_AF-A0A951MT96-F1
#
_entry.id   AF-A0A951MT96-F1
#
_cell.length_a   1.000
_cell.length_b   1.000
_cell.length_c   1.000
_cell.angle_alpha   90.00
_cell.angle_beta   90.00
_cell.angle_gamma   90.00
#
_symmetry.space_group_name_H-M   'P 1'
#
loop_
_entity.id
_entity.type
_entity.pdbx_description
1 polymer ?
#
loop_
_entity_poly.entity_id
_entity_poly.type
_entity_poly.pdbx_seq_one_letter_code
_entity_poly.pdbx_strand_id
1 'polypeptide(L)' 'MEILRRYLETSPTRFDAYVALQCALMRRYVNRGGTTEEFCERLAPVYHRRYAPVLLDSR' A
#
# COMPACT_ATOMS: atom_id res chain seq x y z
N MET A 1 -4.29 10.66 -5.23
CA MET A 1 -3.55 10.68 -3.94
C MET A 1 -4.47 10.65 -2.71
N GLU A 2 -5.80 10.69 -2.88
CA GLU A 2 -6.73 10.80 -1.74
C GLU A 2 -6.69 9.59 -0.78
N ILE A 3 -6.60 8.37 -1.31
CA ILE A 3 -6.53 7.16 -0.48
C ILE A 3 -5.28 7.12 0.41
N LEU A 4 -4.16 7.66 -0.09
CA LEU A 4 -2.88 7.73 0.61
C LEU A 4 -2.95 8.69 1.80
N ARG A 5 -3.57 9.87 1.61
CA ARG A 5 -3.77 10.85 2.68
C ARG A 5 -4.58 10.26 3.82
N ARG A 6 -5.65 9.54 3.50
CA ARG A 6 -6.49 8.89 4.51
C ARG A 6 -5.68 7.95 5.40
N TYR A 7 -4.79 7.13 4.84
CA TYR A 7 -3.94 6.24 5.65
C TYR A 7 -2.91 7.02 6.48
N LEU A 8 -2.34 8.10 5.95
CA LEU A 8 -1.45 8.98 6.72
C LEU A 8 -2.13 9.67 7.91
N GLU A 9 -3.40 10.05 7.76
CA GLU A 9 -4.17 10.72 8.81
C GLU A 9 -4.65 9.76 9.90
N THR A 10 -4.86 8.48 9.57
CA THR A 10 -5.41 7.49 10.52
C THR A 10 -4.36 6.59 11.16
N SER A 11 -3.13 6.56 10.64
CA SER A 11 -2.09 5.64 11.11
C SER A 11 -1.08 6.34 12.03
N PRO A 12 -0.66 5.69 13.13
CA PRO A 12 0.23 6.30 14.12
C PRO A 12 1.65 6.55 13.59
N THR A 13 2.09 5.76 12.60
CA THR A 13 3.36 5.98 11.91
C THR A 13 3.15 5.93 10.39
N ARG A 14 4.08 6.53 9.64
CA ARG A 14 4.05 6.42 8.18
C ARG A 14 4.30 4.99 7.68
N PHE A 15 5.05 4.18 8.45
CA PHE A 15 5.22 2.76 8.18
C PHE A 15 3.90 2.00 8.36
N ASP A 16 3.15 2.27 9.43
CA ASP A 16 1.81 1.70 9.62
C ASP A 16 0.86 2.09 8.49
N ALA A 17 0.90 3.35 8.03
CA ALA A 17 0.14 3.81 6.87
C ALA A 17 0.49 3.03 5.60
N TYR A 18 1.78 2.75 5.39
CA TYR A 18 2.28 1.98 4.26
C TYR A 18 1.79 0.53 4.29
N VAL A 19 1.92 -0.15 5.44
CA VAL A 19 1.48 -1.53 5.60
C VAL A 19 -0.04 -1.62 5.43
N ALA A 20 -0.80 -0.70 6.03
CA ALA A 20 -2.26 -0.66 5.91
C ALA A 20 -2.72 -0.46 4.46
N LEU A 21 -2.04 0.42 3.72
CA LEU A 21 -2.29 0.65 2.29
C LEU A 21 -2.01 -0.61 1.46
N GLN A 22 -0.86 -1.26 1.66
CA GLN A 22 -0.50 -2.50 0.95
C GLN A 22 -1.54 -3.61 1.21
N CYS A 23 -1.93 -3.81 2.46
CA CYS A 23 -2.97 -4.77 2.84
C CYS A 23 -4.33 -4.47 2.17
N ALA A 24 -4.73 -3.19 2.11
CA ALA A 24 -5.99 -2.80 1.47
C ALA A 24 -5.98 -3.03 -0.05
N LEU A 25 -4.86 -2.71 -0.71
CA LEU A 25 -4.67 -2.95 -2.14
C LEU A 25 -4.68 -4.46 -2.46
N MET A 26 -4.01 -5.27 -1.64
CA MET A 26 -3.99 -6.72 -1.77
C MET A 26 -5.39 -7.32 -1.61
N ARG A 27 -6.12 -6.97 -0.53
CA ARG A 27 -7.50 -7.44 -0.32
C ARG A 27 -8.42 -7.07 -1.49
N ARG A 28 -8.28 -5.85 -2.02
CA ARG A 28 -9.06 -5.41 -3.19
C ARG A 28 -8.74 -6.22 -4.44
N TYR A 29 -7.48 -6.57 -4.65
CA TYR A 29 -7.07 -7.39 -5.78
C TYR A 29 -7.60 -8.82 -5.66
N VAL A 30 -7.48 -9.42 -4.47
CA VAL A 30 -7.99 -10.76 -4.19
C VAL A 30 -9.51 -10.83 -4.35
N ASN A 31 -10.24 -9.83 -3.85
CA ASN A 31 -11.70 -9.74 -4.03
C ASN A 31 -12.13 -9.60 -5.50
N ARG A 32 -11.22 -9.26 -6.41
CA ARG A 32 -11.47 -9.17 -7.86
C ARG A 32 -11.09 -10.45 -8.61
N GLY A 33 -10.75 -11.52 -7.88
CA GLY A 33 -10.39 -12.82 -8.46
C GLY A 33 -8.89 -13.01 -8.69
N GLY A 34 -8.05 -12.07 -8.25
CA GLY A 34 -6.60 -12.27 -8.24
C GLY A 34 -6.14 -13.09 -7.02
N THR A 35 -4.89 -13.50 -7.02
CA THR A 35 -4.26 -14.18 -5.87
C THR A 35 -3.32 -13.27 -5.09
N THR A 36 -3.02 -13.65 -3.85
CA THR A 36 -2.03 -12.97 -3.01
C THR A 36 -0.63 -13.06 -3.64
N GLU A 37 -0.25 -14.21 -4.21
CA GLU A 37 1.05 -14.38 -4.89
C GLU A 37 1.18 -13.44 -6.08
N GLU A 38 0.19 -13.39 -6.97
CA GLU A 38 0.20 -12.48 -8.11
C GLU A 38 0.28 -11.01 -7.68
N PHE A 39 -0.39 -10.65 -6.57
CA PHE A 39 -0.26 -9.31 -6.01
C PHE A 39 1.18 -9.03 -5.58
N CYS A 40 1.77 -9.93 -4.78
CA CYS A 40 3.13 -9.77 -4.26
C CYS A 40 4.18 -9.71 -5.37
N GLU A 41 4.06 -10.52 -6.42
CA GLU A 41 5.04 -10.58 -7.49
C GLU A 41 4.92 -9.42 -8.49
N ARG A 42 3.68 -9.02 -8.83
CA ARG A 42 3.43 -8.12 -9.97
C ARG A 42 3.02 -6.72 -9.55
N LEU A 43 2.25 -6.58 -8.49
CA LEU A 43 1.59 -5.33 -8.12
C LEU A 43 2.28 -4.63 -6.93
N ALA A 44 2.71 -5.38 -5.92
CA ALA A 44 3.38 -4.85 -4.74
C ALA A 44 4.63 -4.02 -5.10
N PRO A 45 5.51 -4.43 -6.06
CA PRO A 45 6.66 -3.61 -6.46
C PRO A 45 6.26 -2.28 -7.10
N VAL A 46 5.18 -2.28 -7.90
CA VAL A 46 4.65 -1.07 -8.55
C VAL A 46 4.10 -0.10 -7.51
N TYR A 47 3.30 -0.60 -6.57
CA TYR A 47 2.77 0.22 -5.47
C TYR A 47 3.85 0.68 -4.51
N HIS A 48 4.87 -0.15 -4.24
CA HIS A 48 6.04 0.24 -3.46
C HIS A 48 6.74 1.44 -4.11
N ARG A 49 7.14 1.34 -5.39
CA ARG A 49 7.78 2.47 -6.10
C ARG A 49 6.95 3.74 -6.07
N ARG A 50 5.62 3.62 -6.12
CA ARG A 50 4.69 4.76 -6.13
C ARG A 50 4.52 5.44 -4.78
N TYR A 51 4.47 4.66 -3.69
CA TYR A 51 4.08 5.18 -2.37
C TYR A 51 5.20 5.20 -1.34
N ALA A 52 6.23 4.37 -1.49
CA ALA A 52 7.38 4.35 -0.58
C ALA A 52 8.09 5.72 -0.48
N PRO A 53 8.31 6.50 -1.55
CA PRO A 53 8.92 7.83 -1.44
C PRO A 53 8.08 8.86 -0.70
N VAL A 54 6.81 8.58 -0.42
CA VAL A 54 5.92 9.48 0.33
C VAL A 54 5.72 9.01 1.76
N LEU A 55 5.72 7.69 1.97
CA LEU A 55 5.43 7.08 3.27
C LEU A 55 6.68 6.62 4.03
N LEU A 56 7.76 6.29 3.33
CA LEU A 56 8.97 5.74 3.93
C LEU A 56 10.15 6.70 3.83
N ASP A 57 9.97 7.87 3.20
CA ASP A 57 11.01 8.90 3.15
C ASP A 57 11.29 9.41 4.57
N SER A 58 12.46 9.00 5.05
CA SER A 58 13.13 9.50 6.23
C SER A 58 14.05 10.63 5.76
N ARG A 59 13.46 11.80 5.48
CA ARG A 59 14.18 13.07 5.44
C ARG A 59 13.56 14.00 6.47
#